data_AF-A0A8T1VET8-F1
#
_entry.id   AF-A0A8T1VET8-F1
#
_cell.length_a   1.000
_cell.length_b   1.000
_cell.length_c   1.000
_cell.angle_alpha   90.00
_cell.angle_beta   90.00
_cell.angle_gamma   90.00
#
_symmetry.space_group_name_H-M   'P 1'
#
loop_
_entity.id
_entity.type
_entity.pdbx_description
1 polymer ?
#
loop_
_entity_poly.entity_id
_entity_poly.type
_entity_poly.pdbx_seq_one_letter_code
_entity_poly.pdbx_strand_id
1 'polypeptide(L)'
;MYGHVLKRLNEYHLAYVHLIEPRSFALHENPKAPTDGSMTRSFREIYDGVLMTASGYDRASAVKAVDSGDADLVALGRYFISNPDLVKRLEMDAPLNPYDAKTFYAPGELGYTDQPFLEEEAAKSA
;
A
#
# COMPACT_ATOMS: atom_id res chain seq x y z
N MET A 1 15.17 -10.15 14.62
CA MET A 1 15.84 -10.32 13.31
C MET A 1 15.73 -9.05 12.47
N TYR A 2 14.53 -8.65 12.01
CA TYR A 2 14.36 -7.49 11.11
C TYR A 2 14.84 -6.14 11.68
N GLY A 3 14.63 -5.87 12.97
CA GLY A 3 15.14 -4.63 13.60
C GLY A 3 16.67 -4.47 13.54
N HIS A 4 17.43 -5.59 13.56
CA HIS A 4 18.89 -5.51 13.40
C HIS A 4 19.26 -5.08 11.98
N VAL A 5 18.58 -5.62 10.97
CA VAL A 5 18.78 -5.24 9.57
C VAL A 5 18.45 -3.75 9.38
N LEU A 6 17.30 -3.30 9.86
CA LEU A 6 16.89 -1.89 9.75
C LEU A 6 17.90 -0.94 10.39
N LYS A 7 18.38 -1.27 11.60
CA LYS A 7 19.41 -0.48 12.27
C LYS A 7 20.71 -0.39 11.46
N ARG A 8 21.13 -1.48 10.81
CA ARG A 8 22.31 -1.50 9.94
C ARG A 8 22.08 -0.71 8.65
N LEU A 9 20.85 -0.68 8.12
CA LEU A 9 20.51 0.07 6.91
C LEU A 9 20.61 1.59 7.09
N ASN A 10 20.55 2.11 8.34
CA ASN A 10 20.81 3.53 8.61
C ASN A 10 22.23 3.96 8.21
N GLU A 11 23.17 3.03 8.07
CA GLU A 11 24.55 3.32 7.63
C GLU A 11 24.68 3.54 6.12
N TYR A 12 23.62 3.31 5.33
CA TYR A 12 23.71 3.20 3.86
C TYR A 12 23.06 4.33 3.05
N HIS A 13 22.67 5.46 3.66
CA HIS A 13 22.05 6.61 2.94
C HIS A 13 21.06 6.22 1.84
N LEU A 14 20.20 5.23 2.13
CA LEU A 14 19.29 4.66 1.15
C LEU A 14 18.17 5.66 0.80
N ALA A 15 17.64 5.54 -0.42
CA ALA A 15 16.50 6.36 -0.83
C ALA A 15 15.26 6.09 0.03
N TYR A 16 14.98 4.82 0.33
CA TYR A 16 13.92 4.40 1.26
C TYR A 16 14.11 2.94 1.67
N VAL A 17 13.40 2.53 2.73
CA VAL A 17 13.11 1.13 3.04
C VAL A 17 11.62 0.87 2.82
N HIS A 18 11.30 -0.23 2.15
CA HIS A 18 9.92 -0.62 1.87
C HIS A 18 9.55 -1.86 2.69
N LEU A 19 8.57 -1.70 3.57
CA LEU A 19 8.03 -2.73 4.44
C LEU A 19 6.66 -3.21 3.96
N ILE A 20 6.44 -4.51 4.02
CA ILE A 20 5.15 -5.13 3.72
C ILE A 20 4.51 -5.56 5.03
N GLU A 21 3.35 -4.98 5.35
CA GLU A 21 2.59 -5.34 6.54
C GLU A 21 2.12 -6.81 6.44
N PRO A 22 2.24 -7.60 7.54
CA PRO A 22 1.69 -8.93 7.58
C PRO A 22 0.16 -8.87 7.41
N ARG A 23 -0.37 -9.67 6.49
CA ARG A 23 -1.82 -9.81 6.33
C ARG A 23 -2.41 -10.54 7.54
N SER A 24 -3.67 -10.27 7.87
CA SER A 24 -4.38 -10.70 9.09
C SER A 24 -4.15 -12.17 9.51
N PHE A 25 -4.04 -13.09 8.54
CA PHE A 25 -3.68 -14.50 8.79
C PHE A 25 -2.37 -14.67 9.61
N ALA A 26 -1.35 -13.87 9.32
CA ALA A 26 -0.06 -13.90 10.02
C ALA A 26 -0.06 -13.16 11.37
N LEU A 27 -1.09 -12.34 11.63
CA LEU A 27 -1.25 -11.58 12.88
C LEU A 27 -2.03 -12.37 13.93
N HIS A 28 -3.05 -13.15 13.53
CA HIS A 28 -3.88 -13.93 14.46
C HIS A 28 -3.14 -15.09 15.14
N GLU A 29 -2.11 -15.65 14.51
CA GLU A 29 -1.35 -16.79 15.05
C GLU A 29 -0.05 -16.37 15.77
N ASN A 30 0.30 -15.08 15.76
CA ASN A 30 1.56 -14.61 16.33
C ASN A 30 1.32 -13.74 17.59
N PRO A 31 1.57 -14.25 18.81
CA PRO A 31 1.42 -13.48 20.04
C PRO A 31 2.41 -12.31 20.17
N LYS A 32 3.37 -12.17 19.25
CA LYS A 32 4.28 -11.01 19.15
C LYS A 32 3.85 -9.99 18.08
N ALA A 33 2.72 -10.20 17.43
CA ALA A 33 2.13 -9.21 16.54
C ALA A 33 1.81 -7.91 17.32
N PRO A 34 2.06 -6.72 16.73
CA PRO A 34 1.59 -5.47 17.29
C PRO A 34 0.09 -5.53 17.53
N THR A 35 -0.36 -5.09 18.72
CA THR A 35 -1.78 -5.09 19.09
C THR A 35 -2.61 -4.11 18.28
N ASP A 36 -1.96 -3.11 17.67
CA ASP A 36 -2.54 -2.18 16.72
C ASP A 36 -2.46 -2.66 15.25
N GLY A 37 -1.84 -3.82 15.02
CA GLY A 37 -1.73 -4.46 13.71
C GLY A 37 -0.67 -3.88 12.77
N SER A 38 0.09 -2.83 13.13
CA SER A 38 1.12 -2.23 12.27
C SER A 38 2.54 -2.56 12.71
N MET A 39 3.23 -3.38 11.92
CA MET A 39 4.66 -3.63 12.07
C MET A 39 5.49 -2.41 11.68
N THR A 40 5.03 -1.62 10.71
CA THR A 40 5.73 -0.42 10.24
C THR A 40 5.96 0.56 11.39
N ARG A 41 4.94 0.81 12.21
CA ARG A 41 5.07 1.67 13.40
C ARG A 41 6.18 1.20 14.33
N SER A 42 6.25 -0.10 14.62
CA SER A 42 7.30 -0.68 15.47
C SER A 42 8.72 -0.53 14.89
N PHE A 43 8.81 -0.36 13.57
CA PHE A 43 10.08 -0.21 12.86
C PHE A 43 10.47 1.25 12.59
N ARG A 44 9.52 2.19 12.68
CA ARG A 44 9.76 3.63 12.54
C ARG A 44 10.75 4.15 13.58
N GLU A 45 10.75 3.60 14.80
CA GLU A 45 11.71 3.96 15.86
C GLU A 45 13.14 3.41 15.62
N ILE A 46 13.32 2.52 14.63
CA ILE A 46 14.59 1.85 14.36
C ILE A 46 15.27 2.40 13.11
N TYR A 47 14.48 2.75 12.09
CA TYR A 47 14.99 3.26 10.82
C TYR A 47 14.78 4.78 10.73
N ASP A 48 15.84 5.52 10.41
CA ASP A 48 15.84 6.99 10.44
C ASP A 48 15.52 7.61 9.06
N GLY A 49 15.64 6.82 7.99
CA GLY A 49 15.39 7.28 6.62
C GLY A 49 13.91 7.27 6.21
N VAL A 50 13.66 7.39 4.89
CA VAL A 50 12.32 7.34 4.30
C VAL A 50 11.75 5.93 4.40
N LEU A 51 10.58 5.78 5.01
CA LEU A 51 9.93 4.49 5.21
C LEU A 51 8.66 4.42 4.36
N MET A 52 8.62 3.46 3.44
CA MET A 52 7.44 3.13 2.65
C MET A 52 6.76 1.90 3.25
N THR A 53 5.46 1.97 3.48
CA THR A 53 4.65 0.83 3.94
C THR A 53 3.68 0.36 2.86
N ALA A 54 3.35 -0.92 2.86
CA ALA A 54 2.42 -1.53 1.90
C ALA A 54 1.64 -2.67 2.54
N SER A 55 0.66 -3.17 1.77
CA SER A 55 -0.28 -4.25 2.12
C SER A 55 -1.45 -3.78 2.98
N GLY A 56 -2.67 -4.00 2.49
CA GLY A 56 -3.90 -3.83 3.27
C GLY A 56 -4.45 -2.42 3.40
N TYR A 57 -3.75 -1.40 2.88
CA TYR A 57 -4.21 -0.01 2.94
C TYR A 57 -5.40 0.29 2.03
N ASP A 58 -6.35 1.04 2.58
CA ASP A 58 -7.35 1.85 1.89
C ASP A 58 -6.99 3.34 2.02
N ARG A 59 -7.81 4.24 1.47
CA ARG A 59 -7.55 5.69 1.52
C ARG A 59 -7.39 6.20 2.96
N ALA A 60 -8.33 5.85 3.85
CA ALA A 60 -8.36 6.40 5.20
C ALA A 60 -7.17 5.91 6.03
N SER A 61 -6.85 4.62 5.96
CA SER A 61 -5.69 4.03 6.63
C SER A 61 -4.36 4.51 6.04
N ALA A 62 -4.28 4.75 4.73
CA ALA A 62 -3.08 5.28 4.09
C ALA A 62 -2.80 6.73 4.55
N VAL A 63 -3.82 7.60 4.51
CA VAL A 63 -3.72 8.99 5.00
C VAL A 63 -3.30 8.98 6.48
N LYS A 64 -3.97 8.17 7.30
CA LYS A 64 -3.65 8.06 8.73
C LYS A 64 -2.20 7.66 8.98
N ALA A 65 -1.65 6.71 8.22
CA ALA A 65 -0.28 6.23 8.41
C ALA A 65 0.78 7.31 8.10
N VAL A 66 0.49 8.19 7.14
CA VAL A 66 1.37 9.33 6.82
C VAL A 66 1.19 10.44 7.86
N ASP A 67 -0.05 10.81 8.20
CA ASP A 67 -0.35 11.89 9.16
C ASP A 67 0.17 11.58 10.57
N SER A 68 0.21 10.31 10.98
CA SER A 68 0.78 9.89 12.27
C SER A 68 2.31 9.82 12.29
N GLY A 69 2.97 9.93 11.14
CA GLY A 69 4.41 9.72 11.00
C GLY A 69 4.82 8.25 11.11
N ASP A 70 3.88 7.30 11.05
CA ASP A 70 4.18 5.85 11.06
C ASP A 70 4.95 5.45 9.78
N ALA A 71 4.66 6.10 8.65
CA ALA A 71 5.36 5.94 7.37
C ALA A 71 5.44 7.27 6.63
N ASP A 72 6.43 7.40 5.75
CA ASP A 72 6.55 8.57 4.85
C ASP A 72 5.78 8.36 3.54
N LEU A 73 5.64 7.10 3.10
CA LEU A 73 5.00 6.72 1.84
C LEU A 73 4.13 5.47 2.04
N VAL A 74 3.03 5.37 1.28
CA VAL A 74 2.17 4.19 1.25
C VAL A 74 2.09 3.63 -0.18
N ALA A 75 2.42 2.36 -0.34
CA ALA A 75 2.33 1.64 -1.61
C ALA A 75 1.02 0.85 -1.71
N LEU A 76 0.26 1.12 -2.78
CA LEU A 76 -0.99 0.46 -3.12
C LEU A 76 -0.78 -0.40 -4.38
N GLY A 77 -1.00 -1.72 -4.26
CA GLY A 77 -0.79 -2.65 -5.39
C GLY A 77 -2.09 -2.94 -6.16
N ARG A 78 -2.97 -3.75 -5.54
CA ARG A 78 -4.19 -4.28 -6.19
C ARG A 78 -5.09 -3.20 -6.78
N TYR A 79 -5.27 -2.08 -6.09
CA TYR A 79 -6.08 -0.99 -6.62
C TYR A 79 -5.42 -0.25 -7.77
N PHE A 80 -4.09 -0.21 -7.86
CA PHE A 80 -3.41 0.36 -9.01
C PHE A 80 -3.55 -0.51 -10.27
N ILE A 81 -3.79 -1.83 -10.10
CA ILE A 81 -4.09 -2.72 -11.24
C ILE A 81 -5.44 -2.34 -11.88
N SER A 82 -6.48 -2.12 -11.07
CA SER A 82 -7.83 -1.82 -11.58
C SER A 82 -8.12 -0.32 -11.81
N ASN A 83 -7.27 0.57 -11.31
CA ASN A 83 -7.45 2.02 -11.38
C ASN A 83 -6.17 2.67 -11.92
N PRO A 84 -6.06 2.90 -13.24
CA PRO A 84 -4.87 3.53 -13.83
C PRO A 84 -4.67 4.97 -13.32
N ASP A 85 -5.74 5.61 -12.87
CA ASP A 85 -5.81 6.96 -12.30
C ASP A 85 -6.02 6.96 -10.78
N LEU A 86 -5.56 5.91 -10.08
CA LEU A 86 -5.78 5.73 -8.64
C LEU A 86 -5.46 6.99 -7.83
N VAL A 87 -4.38 7.70 -8.13
CA VAL A 87 -3.97 8.92 -7.41
C VAL A 87 -5.08 9.98 -7.46
N LYS A 88 -5.65 10.24 -8.64
CA LYS A 88 -6.73 11.21 -8.84
C LYS A 88 -8.00 10.77 -8.10
N ARG A 89 -8.32 9.47 -8.16
CA ARG A 89 -9.46 8.92 -7.42
C ARG A 89 -9.29 9.08 -5.90
N LEU A 90 -8.10 8.82 -5.36
CA LEU A 90 -7.81 9.03 -3.94
C LEU A 90 -7.84 10.51 -3.54
N GLU A 91 -7.32 11.41 -4.37
CA GLU A 91 -7.36 12.85 -4.11
C GLU A 91 -8.81 13.36 -3.98
N MET A 92 -9.68 12.93 -4.90
CA MET A 92 -11.09 13.35 -4.98
C MET A 92 -12.04 12.53 -4.11
N ASP A 93 -11.55 11.51 -3.40
CA ASP A 93 -12.39 10.51 -2.70
C ASP A 93 -13.43 9.85 -3.63
N ALA A 94 -13.03 9.60 -4.88
CA ALA A 94 -13.87 8.99 -5.89
C ALA A 94 -13.95 7.46 -5.73
N PRO A 95 -15.02 6.82 -6.21
CA PRO A 95 -15.15 5.36 -6.21
C PRO A 95 -13.98 4.68 -6.94
N LEU A 96 -13.49 3.58 -6.36
CA LEU A 96 -12.45 2.75 -6.96
C LEU A 96 -13.07 1.59 -7.74
N ASN A 97 -12.52 1.30 -8.91
CA ASN A 97 -12.82 0.11 -9.68
C ASN A 97 -12.44 -1.13 -8.87
N PRO A 98 -13.33 -2.13 -8.74
CA PRO A 98 -13.00 -3.39 -8.11
C PRO A 98 -11.92 -4.11 -8.91
N TYR A 99 -10.96 -4.71 -8.22
CA TYR A 99 -9.96 -5.57 -8.86
C TYR A 99 -10.49 -7.01 -8.99
N ASP A 100 -10.12 -7.70 -10.07
CA ASP A 100 -10.35 -9.15 -10.23
C ASP A 100 -9.03 -9.91 -10.10
N ALA A 101 -8.88 -10.68 -9.03
CA ALA A 101 -7.68 -11.47 -8.80
C ALA A 101 -7.49 -12.60 -9.81
N LYS A 102 -8.53 -13.00 -10.54
CA LYS A 102 -8.46 -14.04 -11.57
C LYS A 102 -7.68 -13.58 -12.81
N THR A 103 -7.62 -12.27 -13.06
CA THR A 103 -6.98 -11.70 -14.25
C THR A 103 -5.54 -11.26 -14.00
N PHE A 104 -5.07 -11.19 -12.75
CA PHE A 104 -3.73 -10.67 -12.40
C PHE A 104 -2.57 -11.33 -13.15
N TYR A 105 -2.72 -12.60 -13.52
CA TYR A 105 -1.73 -13.36 -14.25
C TYR A 105 -2.32 -14.00 -15.52
N ALA A 106 -3.44 -13.49 -16.01
CA ALA A 106 -4.03 -13.91 -17.27
C ALA A 106 -3.23 -13.34 -18.46
N PRO A 107 -3.15 -14.07 -19.59
CA PRO A 107 -2.53 -13.53 -20.79
C PRO A 107 -3.45 -12.51 -21.48
N GLY A 108 -2.85 -11.53 -22.17
CA GLY A 108 -3.57 -10.53 -22.97
C GLY A 108 -3.91 -9.25 -22.19
N GLU A 109 -4.88 -8.49 -22.71
CA GLU A 109 -5.23 -7.15 -22.21
C GLU A 109 -6.26 -7.17 -21.08
N LEU A 110 -7.00 -8.28 -20.94
CA LEU A 110 -8.11 -8.42 -20.00
C LEU A 110 -7.64 -8.26 -18.54
N GLY A 111 -8.15 -7.25 -17.85
CA GLY A 111 -7.75 -6.93 -16.47
C GLY A 111 -6.37 -6.30 -16.34
N TYR A 112 -5.78 -5.81 -17.44
CA TYR A 112 -4.44 -5.24 -17.48
C TYR A 112 -4.45 -3.81 -18.06
N THR A 113 -4.80 -3.65 -19.34
CA THR A 113 -4.85 -2.34 -20.03
C THR A 113 -6.26 -1.89 -20.37
N ASP A 114 -7.27 -2.68 -20.05
CA ASP A 114 -8.68 -2.46 -20.37
C ASP A 114 -9.48 -1.78 -19.22
N GLN A 115 -8.77 -1.33 -18.19
CA GLN A 115 -9.37 -0.69 -17.01
C GLN A 115 -9.74 0.77 -17.33
N PRO A 116 -10.98 1.20 -17.05
CA PRO A 116 -11.43 2.54 -17.44
C PRO A 116 -10.86 3.63 -16.52
N PHE A 117 -10.57 4.78 -17.11
CA PHE A 117 -10.30 6.02 -16.37
C PHE A 117 -11.61 6.63 -15.84
N LEU A 118 -11.55 7.38 -14.74
CA LEU A 118 -12.72 8.02 -14.14
C LEU A 118 -13.47 8.93 -15.13
N GLU A 119 -12.75 9.60 -16.03
CA GLU A 119 -13.32 10.47 -17.06
C GLU A 119 -14.12 9.69 -18.11
N GLU A 120 -13.68 8.47 -18.46
CA GLU A 120 -14.37 7.61 -19.42
C GLU A 120 -15.67 7.04 -18.83
N GLU A 121 -15.68 6.77 -17.52
CA GLU A 121 -16.89 6.33 -16.80
C GLU A 121 -17.92 7.45 -16.71
N ALA A 122 -17.48 8.68 -16.43
CA ALA A 122 -18.34 9.85 -16.42
C ALA A 122 -18.98 10.12 -17.79
N ALA A 123 -18.21 10.00 -18.88
CA ALA A 123 -18.70 10.22 -20.24
C ALA A 123 -19.74 9.18 -20.69
N LYS A 124 -19.66 7.93 -20.20
CA LYS A 124 -20.65 6.88 -20.48
C LYS A 124 -21.96 7.01 -19.68
N SER A 125 -21.93 7.81 -18.61
CA SER A 125 -23.05 8.00 -17.69
C SER A 125 -23.86 9.28 -17.97
N ALA A 126 -23.42 10.08 -18.94
CA ALA A 126 -24.05 11.32 -19.40
C ALA A 126 -24.92 11.10 -20.64
#